data_AF-A0A1V4U004-F1
#
_entry.id   AF-A0A1V4U004-F1
#
_cell.length_a   1.000
_cell.length_b   1.000
_cell.length_c   1.000
_cell.angle_alpha   90.00
_cell.angle_beta   90.00
_cell.angle_gamma   90.00
#
_symmetry.space_group_name_H-M   'P 1'
#
loop_
_entity.id
_entity.type
_entity.pdbx_description
1 polymer ?
#
loop_
_entity_poly.entity_id
_entity_poly.type
_entity_poly.pdbx_seq_one_letter_code
_entity_poly.pdbx_strand_id
1 'polypeptide(L)'
;MRLWQFGRLRGNKVKINEELGQALGLVNGSQVFSAMFRYDHNGSTSYELVLSTFGPENYRQLCQLTIQMIDKPGACAQASNFLADRNVDILNSVSLSNISGVSMTWKMLADLSYYGEPSDLKAEFDTLKKARSSAVDLVDTIDIEVSHIADRYNKGAAAGSKTVKTKPIKRKHRTATIIAHDEFEVPQEFLDEIKGLKDGQPLMFVGDMESYVLSITFLEPEAKLVRLSLVIPDKPGAIARIADTLGKHNINMVSLQSEVLVFYESMTLDIIADVSKSTVEEGKLRSSLEEVLALQKGRYFVDEIEHIVL
;
A
#
# COMPACT_ATOMS: atom_id res chain seq x y z
N MET A 1 2.93 -5.98 6.12
CA MET A 1 2.29 -5.23 7.22
C MET A 1 0.96 -4.70 6.70
N ARG A 2 -0.13 -4.77 7.47
CA ARG A 2 -1.41 -4.16 7.07
C ARG A 2 -1.24 -2.65 7.15
N LEU A 3 -1.26 -1.98 6.02
CA LEU A 3 -1.34 -0.53 5.95
C LEU A 3 -2.64 -0.18 5.25
N TRP A 4 -3.73 -0.33 5.98
CA TRP A 4 -5.05 0.07 5.50
C TRP A 4 -5.88 0.55 6.68
N GLN A 5 -6.88 1.35 6.37
CA GLN A 5 -7.91 1.74 7.32
C GLN A 5 -9.24 1.89 6.59
N PHE A 6 -10.32 1.89 7.35
CA PHE A 6 -11.60 2.39 6.85
C PHE A 6 -11.98 3.65 7.61
N GLY A 7 -12.76 4.50 6.97
CA GLY A 7 -13.23 5.73 7.57
C GLY A 7 -14.41 6.31 6.82
N ARG A 8 -14.69 7.58 7.07
CA ARG A 8 -15.77 8.33 6.41
C ARG A 8 -15.26 9.66 5.89
N LEU A 9 -15.84 10.08 4.77
CA LEU A 9 -15.78 11.47 4.34
C LEU A 9 -16.56 12.34 5.34
N ARG A 10 -15.97 13.46 5.77
CA ARG A 10 -16.62 14.45 6.64
C ARG A 10 -16.55 15.83 5.98
N GLY A 11 -17.63 16.24 5.33
CA GLY A 11 -17.65 17.37 4.42
C GLY A 11 -16.71 17.10 3.24
N ASN A 12 -15.58 17.81 3.21
CA ASN A 12 -14.50 17.60 2.25
C ASN A 12 -13.24 17.00 2.87
N LYS A 13 -13.29 16.51 4.11
CA LYS A 13 -12.12 16.04 4.84
C LYS A 13 -12.11 14.53 5.02
N VAL A 14 -10.90 13.98 5.05
CA VAL A 14 -10.64 12.58 5.35
C VAL A 14 -9.61 12.49 6.46
N LYS A 15 -9.88 11.66 7.48
CA LYS A 15 -8.96 11.44 8.60
C LYS A 15 -8.02 10.28 8.28
N ILE A 16 -6.73 10.50 8.42
CA ILE A 16 -5.69 9.47 8.25
C ILE A 16 -5.23 9.08 9.66
N ASN A 17 -5.31 7.79 10.02
CA ASN A 17 -4.84 7.34 11.33
C ASN A 17 -3.32 7.47 11.45
N GLU A 18 -2.84 7.49 12.69
CA GLU A 18 -1.44 7.71 13.00
C GLU A 18 -0.52 6.65 12.38
N GLU A 19 -0.89 5.37 12.45
CA GLU A 19 -0.09 4.27 11.92
C GLU A 19 0.14 4.39 10.41
N LEU A 20 -0.94 4.62 9.64
CA LEU A 20 -0.86 4.79 8.19
C LEU A 20 -0.17 6.11 7.81
N GLY A 21 -0.48 7.17 8.55
CA GLY A 21 0.10 8.50 8.34
C GLY A 21 1.61 8.50 8.54
N GLN A 22 2.10 7.95 9.66
CA GLN A 22 3.52 7.86 9.96
C GLN A 22 4.27 7.00 8.93
N ALA A 23 3.73 5.84 8.57
CA ALA A 23 4.36 4.94 7.61
C ALA A 23 4.59 5.61 6.23
N LEU A 24 3.68 6.48 5.80
CA LEU A 24 3.73 7.14 4.49
C LEU A 24 4.26 8.58 4.53
N GLY A 25 4.63 9.11 5.71
CA GLY A 25 5.00 10.52 5.87
C GLY A 25 3.83 11.50 5.73
N LEU A 26 2.59 11.01 5.80
CA LEU A 26 1.35 11.78 5.72
C LEU A 26 0.93 12.24 7.13
N VAL A 27 1.76 13.08 7.74
CA VAL A 27 1.59 13.60 9.11
C VAL A 27 1.27 15.09 9.12
N ASN A 28 0.91 15.63 10.27
CA ASN A 28 0.62 17.06 10.41
C ASN A 28 1.80 17.93 9.93
N GLY A 29 1.50 18.90 9.07
CA GLY A 29 2.48 19.78 8.44
C GLY A 29 3.01 19.28 7.09
N SER A 30 2.78 18.01 6.73
CA SER A 30 3.19 17.47 5.43
C SER A 30 2.48 18.18 4.28
N GLN A 31 3.25 18.56 3.26
CA GLN A 31 2.71 19.01 1.97
C GLN A 31 2.39 17.77 1.12
N VAL A 32 1.11 17.60 0.80
CA VAL A 32 0.60 16.40 0.14
C VAL A 32 0.06 16.75 -1.23
N PHE A 33 0.57 16.07 -2.24
CA PHE A 33 0.10 16.14 -3.60
C PHE A 33 -0.97 15.10 -3.83
N SER A 34 -1.97 15.45 -4.62
CA SER A 34 -3.14 14.61 -4.84
C SER A 34 -3.49 14.48 -6.32
N ALA A 35 -3.78 13.27 -6.75
CA ALA A 35 -4.37 12.96 -8.05
C ALA A 35 -5.65 12.15 -7.85
N MET A 36 -6.60 12.26 -8.78
CA MET A 36 -7.83 11.47 -8.71
C MET A 36 -8.05 10.73 -10.01
N PHE A 37 -8.56 9.51 -9.90
CA PHE A 37 -8.85 8.63 -11.01
C PHE A 37 -10.26 8.11 -10.92
N ARG A 38 -10.92 8.00 -12.07
CA ARG A 38 -12.18 7.30 -12.24
C ARG A 38 -11.94 5.95 -12.90
N TYR A 39 -12.59 4.93 -12.36
CA TYR A 39 -12.57 3.56 -12.87
C TYR A 39 -13.97 3.16 -13.30
N ASP A 40 -14.11 2.73 -14.55
CA ASP A 40 -15.37 2.25 -15.10
C ASP A 40 -15.23 0.77 -15.52
N HIS A 41 -16.14 -0.09 -15.05
CA HIS A 41 -16.21 -1.51 -15.42
C HIS A 41 -17.66 -2.03 -15.39
N ASN A 42 -18.13 -2.63 -16.48
CA ASN A 42 -19.46 -3.25 -16.59
C ASN A 42 -20.62 -2.39 -16.03
N GLY A 43 -20.61 -1.08 -16.31
CA GLY A 43 -21.62 -0.13 -15.83
C GLY A 43 -21.43 0.35 -14.39
N SER A 44 -20.47 -0.19 -13.66
CA SER A 44 -20.05 0.30 -12.35
C SER A 44 -18.97 1.37 -12.50
N THR A 45 -19.04 2.41 -11.66
CA THR A 45 -18.05 3.49 -11.60
C THR A 45 -17.56 3.64 -10.17
N SER A 46 -16.25 3.76 -9.99
CA SER A 46 -15.63 4.07 -8.69
C SER A 46 -14.51 5.09 -8.88
N TYR A 47 -14.02 5.65 -7.79
CA TYR A 47 -13.03 6.71 -7.76
C TYR A 47 -11.94 6.39 -6.75
N GLU A 48 -10.70 6.74 -7.10
CA GLU A 48 -9.54 6.71 -6.21
C GLU A 48 -8.95 8.11 -6.12
N LEU A 49 -8.67 8.54 -4.89
CA LEU A 49 -7.80 9.66 -4.58
C LEU A 49 -6.44 9.11 -4.17
N VAL A 50 -5.40 9.53 -4.89
CA VAL A 50 -4.00 9.14 -4.68
C VAL A 50 -3.30 10.28 -3.97
N LEU A 51 -2.72 10.02 -2.80
CA LEU A 51 -1.99 10.99 -1.98
C LEU A 51 -0.52 10.57 -1.78
N SER A 52 0.39 11.53 -1.78
CA SER A 52 1.80 11.35 -1.45
C SER A 52 2.44 12.70 -1.12
N THR A 53 3.52 12.67 -0.35
CA THR A 53 4.43 13.82 -0.14
C THR A 53 5.30 14.09 -1.37
N PHE A 54 5.36 13.17 -2.32
CA PHE A 54 6.14 13.30 -3.55
C PHE A 54 5.27 13.84 -4.69
N GLY A 55 5.58 15.05 -5.15
CA GLY A 55 4.84 15.69 -6.24
C GLY A 55 5.11 15.05 -7.61
N PRO A 56 4.12 15.00 -8.51
CA PRO A 56 4.25 14.34 -9.83
C PRO A 56 5.23 15.04 -10.79
N GLU A 57 5.58 16.30 -10.53
CA GLU A 57 6.54 17.06 -11.34
C GLU A 57 7.96 17.04 -10.78
N ASN A 58 8.14 16.58 -9.55
CA ASN A 58 9.35 16.88 -8.79
C ASN A 58 10.53 15.97 -9.13
N TYR A 59 10.30 14.78 -9.71
CA TYR A 59 11.38 13.79 -9.81
C TYR A 59 11.30 12.96 -11.09
N ARG A 60 12.39 12.97 -11.87
CA ARG A 60 12.49 12.26 -13.15
C ARG A 60 12.96 10.82 -12.96
N GLN A 61 13.75 10.54 -11.92
CA GLN A 61 14.35 9.24 -11.68
C GLN A 61 14.39 8.90 -10.19
N LEU A 62 13.22 8.53 -9.65
CA LEU A 62 13.11 7.98 -8.30
C LEU A 62 13.48 6.50 -8.30
N CYS A 63 14.28 6.09 -7.32
CA CYS A 63 14.69 4.70 -7.17
C CYS A 63 14.54 4.21 -5.73
N GLN A 64 14.18 2.95 -5.58
CA GLN A 64 14.31 2.21 -4.34
C GLN A 64 15.73 1.68 -4.25
N LEU A 65 16.46 2.10 -3.22
CA LEU A 65 17.82 1.65 -2.92
C LEU A 65 17.77 0.74 -1.71
N THR A 66 18.41 -0.41 -1.81
CA THR A 66 18.69 -1.31 -0.67
C THR A 66 20.19 -1.42 -0.50
N ILE A 67 20.70 -0.94 0.62
CA ILE A 67 22.11 -1.04 0.98
C ILE A 67 22.28 -2.07 2.09
N GLN A 68 23.10 -3.08 1.85
CA GLN A 68 23.54 -4.01 2.89
C GLN A 68 24.92 -3.59 3.38
N MET A 69 25.11 -3.58 4.69
CA MET A 69 26.34 -3.10 5.32
C MET A 69 26.65 -3.83 6.62
N ILE A 70 27.89 -3.73 7.08
CA ILE A 70 28.33 -4.23 8.38
C ILE A 70 27.68 -3.36 9.46
N ASP A 71 27.09 -3.99 10.48
CA ASP A 71 26.50 -3.26 11.62
C ASP A 71 27.59 -2.80 12.59
N LYS A 72 28.27 -1.71 12.22
CA LYS A 72 29.33 -1.07 13.00
C LYS A 72 29.26 0.46 12.87
N PRO A 73 29.79 1.20 13.86
CA PRO A 73 29.93 2.65 13.76
C PRO A 73 30.64 3.05 12.47
N GLY A 74 30.06 4.02 11.74
CA GLY A 74 30.61 4.53 10.48
C GLY A 74 30.03 3.89 9.22
N ALA A 75 29.34 2.74 9.30
CA ALA A 75 28.79 2.07 8.11
C ALA A 75 27.73 2.93 7.38
N CYS A 76 26.74 3.46 8.12
CA CYS A 76 25.76 4.38 7.55
C CYS A 76 26.41 5.67 7.03
N ALA A 77 27.48 6.15 7.67
CA ALA A 77 28.20 7.35 7.24
C ALA A 77 28.94 7.13 5.92
N GLN A 78 29.56 5.96 5.73
CA GLN A 78 30.17 5.59 4.44
C GLN A 78 29.12 5.50 3.34
N ALA A 79 28.00 4.80 3.60
CA ALA A 79 26.90 4.70 2.65
C ALA A 79 26.34 6.08 2.29
N SER A 80 26.07 6.94 3.29
CA SER A 80 25.55 8.28 3.04
C SER A 80 26.54 9.17 2.30
N ASN A 81 27.83 9.10 2.61
CA ASN A 81 28.85 9.89 1.92
C ASN A 81 28.99 9.43 0.46
N PHE A 82 28.98 8.12 0.20
CA PHE A 82 29.00 7.58 -1.16
C PHE A 82 27.83 8.14 -2.00
N LEU A 83 26.63 8.23 -1.43
CA LEU A 83 25.46 8.81 -2.10
C LEU A 83 25.58 10.34 -2.23
N ALA A 84 26.00 11.04 -1.18
CA ALA A 84 26.10 12.49 -1.14
C ALA A 84 27.14 13.04 -2.13
N ASP A 85 28.30 12.38 -2.26
CA ASP A 85 29.35 12.73 -3.24
C ASP A 85 28.84 12.65 -4.69
N ARG A 86 27.69 12.00 -4.90
CA ARG A 86 27.05 11.74 -6.19
C ARG A 86 25.75 12.51 -6.37
N ASN A 87 25.44 13.45 -5.48
CA ASN A 87 24.20 14.23 -5.49
C ASN A 87 22.93 13.35 -5.51
N VAL A 88 22.97 12.20 -4.85
CA VAL A 88 21.78 11.37 -4.63
C VAL A 88 21.04 11.90 -3.41
N ASP A 89 19.81 12.34 -3.60
CA ASP A 89 18.98 12.87 -2.52
C ASP A 89 18.16 11.75 -1.87
N ILE A 90 18.27 11.59 -0.56
CA ILE A 90 17.54 10.56 0.20
C ILE A 90 16.20 11.16 0.62
N LEU A 91 15.11 10.57 0.14
CA LEU A 91 13.76 11.09 0.36
C LEU A 91 13.12 10.50 1.62
N ASN A 92 12.90 9.18 1.62
CA ASN A 92 12.40 8.43 2.76
C ASN A 92 13.32 7.24 2.98
N SER A 93 13.60 6.89 4.23
CA SER A 93 14.44 5.73 4.51
C SER A 93 14.15 5.05 5.83
N VAL A 94 14.45 3.76 5.89
CA VAL A 94 14.38 2.95 7.11
C VAL A 94 15.60 2.04 7.15
N SER A 95 16.27 2.01 8.31
CA SER A 95 17.40 1.13 8.55
C SER A 95 17.13 0.24 9.75
N LEU A 96 17.57 -1.02 9.66
CA LEU A 96 17.45 -1.99 10.72
C LEU A 96 18.68 -2.90 10.74
N SER A 97 19.23 -3.17 11.92
CA SER A 97 20.21 -4.24 12.10
C SER A 97 19.52 -5.59 11.83
N ASN A 98 20.01 -6.33 10.85
CA ASN A 98 19.52 -7.67 10.54
C ASN A 98 20.02 -8.65 11.61
N ILE A 99 21.30 -8.54 11.97
CA ILE A 99 21.94 -9.25 13.07
C ILE A 99 22.79 -8.24 13.82
N SER A 100 22.41 -7.96 15.07
CA SER A 100 23.05 -6.93 15.89
C SER A 100 24.57 -7.11 15.96
N GLY A 101 25.31 -6.05 15.60
CA GLY A 101 26.77 -6.01 15.59
C GLY A 101 27.43 -6.78 14.44
N VAL A 102 26.64 -7.33 13.52
CA VAL A 102 27.13 -8.12 12.38
C VAL A 102 26.69 -7.49 11.06
N SER A 103 25.39 -7.32 10.83
CA SER A 103 24.87 -6.82 9.55
C SER A 103 23.62 -5.97 9.70
N MET A 104 23.47 -5.03 8.77
CA MET A 104 22.39 -4.05 8.73
C MET A 104 21.91 -3.87 7.29
N THR A 105 20.61 -3.60 7.14
CA THR A 105 20.03 -3.19 5.86
C THR A 105 19.46 -1.78 6.00
N TRP A 106 19.75 -0.94 5.02
CA TRP A 106 19.15 0.38 4.87
C TRP A 106 18.37 0.41 3.55
N LYS A 107 17.05 0.54 3.65
CA LYS A 107 16.15 0.72 2.50
C LYS A 107 15.74 2.17 2.39
N MET A 108 15.72 2.72 1.18
CA MET A 108 15.34 4.11 0.96
C MET A 108 14.73 4.34 -0.41
N LEU A 109 13.83 5.31 -0.47
CA LEU A 109 13.49 6.00 -1.71
C LEU A 109 14.49 7.15 -1.88
N ALA A 110 15.13 7.22 -3.04
CA ALA A 110 16.08 8.29 -3.36
C ALA A 110 15.79 8.89 -4.74
N ASP A 111 16.16 10.15 -4.91
CA ASP A 111 16.16 10.83 -6.20
C ASP A 111 17.56 10.79 -6.83
N LEU A 112 17.65 10.14 -7.99
CA LEU A 112 18.89 10.00 -8.77
C LEU A 112 18.90 10.98 -9.97
N SER A 113 17.91 11.87 -10.10
CA SER A 113 17.73 12.77 -11.25
C SER A 113 18.96 13.65 -11.55
N TYR A 114 19.82 13.91 -10.55
CA TYR A 114 21.02 14.73 -10.68
C TYR A 114 22.33 13.94 -10.84
N TYR A 115 22.28 12.61 -10.74
CA TYR A 115 23.45 11.74 -10.94
C TYR A 115 23.55 11.27 -12.40
N GLY A 116 22.51 10.60 -12.90
CA GLY A 116 22.52 9.88 -14.17
C GLY A 116 21.88 8.50 -14.04
N GLU A 117 22.27 7.54 -14.86
CA GLU A 117 21.63 6.22 -14.88
C GLU A 117 21.92 5.41 -13.60
N PRO A 118 20.91 4.75 -12.99
CA PRO A 118 21.07 3.90 -11.81
C PRO A 118 22.13 2.79 -11.98
N SER A 119 22.25 2.25 -13.20
CA SER A 119 23.27 1.25 -13.52
C SER A 119 24.69 1.78 -13.35
N ASP A 120 24.91 3.06 -13.63
CA ASP A 120 26.23 3.68 -13.52
C ASP A 120 26.62 3.85 -12.06
N LEU A 121 25.67 4.20 -11.19
CA LEU A 121 25.87 4.31 -9.74
C LEU A 121 26.30 2.97 -9.15
N LYS A 122 25.62 1.90 -9.56
CA LYS A 122 25.96 0.52 -9.18
C LYS A 122 27.33 0.11 -9.67
N ALA A 123 27.66 0.39 -10.93
CA ALA A 123 28.94 0.05 -11.53
C ALA A 123 30.11 0.78 -10.85
N GLU A 124 29.90 2.04 -10.46
CA GLU A 124 30.87 2.84 -9.73
C GLU A 124 31.10 2.29 -8.32
N PHE A 125 30.03 1.93 -7.60
CA PHE A 125 30.12 1.24 -6.31
C PHE A 125 30.92 -0.07 -6.43
N ASP A 126 30.60 -0.90 -7.41
CA ASP A 126 31.28 -2.19 -7.63
C ASP A 126 32.76 -2.00 -7.95
N THR A 127 33.11 -0.93 -8.64
CA THR A 127 34.50 -0.56 -8.93
C THR A 127 35.25 -0.22 -7.64
N LEU A 128 34.65 0.60 -6.76
CA LEU A 128 35.23 0.92 -5.46
C LEU A 128 35.36 -0.31 -4.55
N LYS A 129 34.37 -1.21 -4.56
CA LYS A 129 34.44 -2.49 -3.81
C LYS A 129 35.55 -3.40 -4.32
N LYS A 130 35.69 -3.56 -5.65
CA LYS A 130 36.78 -4.34 -6.26
C LYS A 130 38.16 -3.76 -5.92
N ALA A 131 38.26 -2.43 -5.86
CA ALA A 131 39.47 -1.72 -5.46
C ALA A 131 39.75 -1.75 -3.95
N ARG A 132 38.85 -2.33 -3.13
CA ARG A 132 38.93 -2.33 -1.66
C ARG A 132 39.09 -0.91 -1.08
N SER A 133 38.36 0.05 -1.65
CA SER A 133 38.36 1.43 -1.18
C SER A 133 37.82 1.51 0.25
N SER A 134 38.50 2.26 1.12
CA SER A 134 38.04 2.59 2.47
C SER A 134 36.80 3.49 2.50
N ALA A 135 36.37 4.03 1.35
CA ALA A 135 35.14 4.81 1.24
C ALA A 135 33.88 3.94 1.37
N VAL A 136 33.97 2.64 1.08
CA VAL A 136 32.84 1.69 1.02
C VAL A 136 33.20 0.31 1.60
N ASP A 137 34.24 0.23 2.44
CA ASP A 137 34.69 -1.06 2.98
C ASP A 137 33.70 -1.65 3.99
N LEU A 138 32.91 -0.81 4.65
CA LEU A 138 31.82 -1.23 5.56
C LEU A 138 30.49 -1.49 4.84
N VAL A 139 30.38 -1.16 3.55
CA VAL A 139 29.16 -1.33 2.76
C VAL A 139 29.32 -2.55 1.87
N ASP A 140 28.47 -3.56 1.99
CA ASP A 140 28.61 -4.82 1.26
C ASP A 140 28.06 -4.73 -0.16
N THR A 141 26.78 -4.34 -0.29
CA THR A 141 26.08 -4.23 -1.57
C THR A 141 25.17 -3.01 -1.61
N ILE A 142 24.90 -2.54 -2.84
CA ILE A 142 23.83 -1.61 -3.15
C ILE A 142 22.98 -2.24 -4.25
N ASP A 143 21.68 -2.33 -4.03
CA ASP A 143 20.70 -2.74 -5.04
C ASP A 143 19.81 -1.54 -5.37
N ILE A 144 19.55 -1.31 -6.65
CA ILE A 144 18.85 -0.13 -7.14
C ILE A 144 17.75 -0.56 -8.10
N GLU A 145 16.51 -0.20 -7.77
CA GLU A 145 15.32 -0.48 -8.57
C GLU A 145 14.60 0.83 -8.87
N VAL A 146 14.12 1.00 -10.10
CA VAL A 146 13.34 2.20 -10.46
C VAL A 146 12.01 2.17 -9.72
N SER A 147 11.64 3.29 -9.09
CA SER A 147 10.36 3.43 -8.39
C SER A 147 9.21 3.63 -9.37
N HIS A 148 8.07 3.01 -9.06
CA HIS A 148 6.82 3.13 -9.83
C HIS A 148 5.85 4.18 -9.27
N ILE A 149 6.30 5.04 -8.36
CA ILE A 149 5.45 6.10 -7.77
C ILE A 149 4.81 7.01 -8.82
N ALA A 150 5.55 7.36 -9.88
CA ALA A 150 5.05 8.18 -10.97
C ALA A 150 3.93 7.45 -11.75
N ASP A 151 3.97 6.12 -11.84
CA ASP A 151 2.91 5.35 -12.49
C ASP A 151 1.60 5.44 -11.72
N ARG A 152 1.64 5.38 -10.38
CA ARG A 152 0.45 5.56 -9.53
C ARG A 152 -0.18 6.94 -9.74
N TYR A 153 0.64 7.99 -9.82
CA TYR A 153 0.19 9.37 -10.04
C TYR A 153 -0.35 9.67 -11.44
N ASN A 154 0.11 8.95 -12.46
CA ASN A 154 -0.24 9.25 -13.84
C ASN A 154 -1.25 8.27 -14.44
N LYS A 155 -1.27 7.03 -13.95
CA LYS A 155 -2.03 5.92 -14.53
C LYS A 155 -3.03 5.29 -13.57
N GLY A 156 -2.94 5.58 -12.27
CA GLY A 156 -3.82 5.02 -11.24
C GLY A 156 -3.56 3.53 -10.94
N ALA A 157 -4.32 2.95 -10.02
CA ALA A 157 -4.17 1.56 -9.57
C ALA A 157 -4.46 0.49 -10.64
N ALA A 158 -5.33 0.78 -11.63
CA ALA A 158 -5.75 -0.20 -12.63
C ALA A 158 -5.09 -0.02 -14.01
N ALA A 159 -3.93 0.62 -14.08
CA ALA A 159 -3.23 0.96 -15.34
C ALA A 159 -3.01 -0.23 -16.30
N GLY A 160 -2.75 -1.42 -15.76
CA GLY A 160 -2.50 -2.64 -16.54
C GLY A 160 -3.76 -3.40 -16.98
N SER A 161 -4.94 -2.96 -16.56
CA SER A 161 -6.20 -3.67 -16.83
C SER A 161 -6.66 -3.47 -18.28
N LYS A 162 -7.05 -4.57 -18.94
CA LYS A 162 -7.68 -4.52 -20.27
C LYS A 162 -9.20 -4.30 -20.20
N THR A 163 -9.80 -4.50 -19.03
CA THR A 163 -11.27 -4.52 -18.84
C THR A 163 -11.78 -3.36 -17.99
N VAL A 164 -10.92 -2.75 -17.17
CA VAL A 164 -11.24 -1.56 -16.38
C VAL A 164 -10.76 -0.33 -17.13
N LYS A 165 -11.66 0.59 -17.42
CA LYS A 165 -11.31 1.86 -18.06
C LYS A 165 -10.91 2.87 -17.00
N THR A 166 -9.66 3.31 -17.02
CA THR A 166 -9.13 4.31 -16.10
C THR A 166 -9.09 5.69 -16.75
N LYS A 167 -9.57 6.71 -16.05
CA LYS A 167 -9.52 8.11 -16.52
C LYS A 167 -8.98 9.03 -15.42
N PRO A 168 -7.89 9.77 -15.65
CA PRO A 168 -7.42 10.77 -14.71
C PRO A 168 -8.37 11.98 -14.68
N ILE A 169 -8.64 12.47 -13.48
CA ILE A 169 -9.40 13.70 -13.21
C ILE A 169 -8.40 14.84 -13.01
N LYS A 170 -8.49 15.87 -13.86
CA LYS A 170 -7.52 16.97 -13.87
C LYS A 170 -7.92 18.06 -12.87
N ARG A 171 -6.99 18.42 -12.00
CA ARG A 171 -7.09 19.65 -11.19
C ARG A 171 -6.81 20.88 -12.06
N LYS A 172 -7.51 21.97 -11.79
CA LYS A 172 -7.21 23.31 -12.34
C LYS A 172 -5.88 23.84 -11.81
N HIS A 173 -5.57 23.56 -10.54
CA HIS A 173 -4.33 23.96 -9.87
C HIS A 173 -3.61 22.78 -9.22
N ARG A 174 -2.30 22.64 -9.47
CA ARG A 174 -1.44 21.58 -8.90
C ARG A 174 -0.84 21.96 -7.54
N THR A 175 -1.65 22.55 -6.66
CA THR A 175 -1.19 22.99 -5.34
C THR A 175 -1.27 21.84 -4.34
N ALA A 176 -0.18 21.61 -3.60
CA ALA A 176 -0.18 20.67 -2.48
C ALA A 176 -1.15 21.15 -1.39
N THR A 177 -1.75 20.19 -0.67
CA THR A 177 -2.59 20.44 0.50
C THR A 177 -1.80 20.08 1.74
N ILE A 178 -1.92 20.87 2.81
CA ILE A 178 -1.23 20.60 4.08
C ILE A 178 -2.13 19.73 4.95
N ILE A 179 -1.59 18.62 5.47
CA ILE A 179 -2.29 17.83 6.50
C ILE A 179 -2.29 18.61 7.81
N ALA A 180 -3.47 18.72 8.44
CA ALA A 180 -3.64 19.35 9.73
C ALA A 180 -4.67 18.60 10.58
N HIS A 181 -4.37 18.41 11.87
CA HIS A 181 -5.18 17.63 12.81
C HIS A 181 -5.47 16.20 12.33
N ASP A 182 -4.50 15.58 11.65
CA ASP A 182 -4.58 14.26 11.01
C ASP A 182 -5.64 14.18 9.90
N GLU A 183 -6.08 15.33 9.40
CA GLU A 183 -7.06 15.45 8.32
C GLU A 183 -6.38 15.95 7.05
N PHE A 184 -6.74 15.32 5.93
CA PHE A 184 -6.47 15.82 4.60
C PHE A 184 -7.75 16.43 4.03
N GLU A 185 -7.67 17.67 3.57
CA GLU A 185 -8.78 18.34 2.88
C GLU A 185 -8.77 17.97 1.40
N VAL A 186 -9.77 17.21 0.97
CA VAL A 186 -9.93 16.82 -0.43
C VAL A 186 -10.31 18.06 -1.25
N PRO A 187 -9.56 18.39 -2.31
CA PRO A 187 -9.90 19.50 -3.18
C PRO A 187 -11.34 19.40 -3.71
N GLN A 188 -12.12 20.48 -3.60
CA GLN A 188 -13.53 20.45 -4.00
C GLN A 188 -13.75 20.01 -5.45
N GLU A 189 -12.84 20.38 -6.36
CA GLU A 189 -12.85 19.98 -7.77
C GLU A 189 -12.88 18.45 -7.97
N PHE A 190 -12.32 17.69 -7.02
CA PHE A 190 -12.37 16.23 -7.04
C PHE A 190 -13.72 15.71 -6.57
N LEU A 191 -14.27 16.29 -5.50
CA LEU A 191 -15.57 15.89 -4.96
C LEU A 191 -16.71 16.16 -5.96
N ASP A 192 -16.63 17.26 -6.70
CA ASP A 192 -17.61 17.65 -7.72
C ASP A 192 -17.72 16.63 -8.88
N GLU A 193 -16.69 15.82 -9.11
CA GLU A 193 -16.67 14.78 -10.14
C GLU A 193 -17.36 13.48 -9.69
N ILE A 194 -17.60 13.31 -8.38
CA ILE A 194 -18.23 12.12 -7.81
C ILE A 194 -19.75 12.32 -7.77
N LYS A 195 -20.44 11.70 -8.73
CA LYS A 195 -21.90 11.79 -8.79
C LYS A 195 -22.55 11.09 -7.61
N GLY A 196 -23.46 11.79 -6.93
CA GLY A 196 -24.22 11.23 -5.81
C GLY A 196 -23.40 11.05 -4.53
N LEU A 197 -22.24 11.71 -4.42
CA LEU A 197 -21.44 11.77 -3.20
C LEU A 197 -22.30 12.22 -2.02
N LYS A 198 -22.26 11.47 -0.92
CA LYS A 198 -22.95 11.80 0.33
C LYS A 198 -21.91 12.10 1.42
N ASP A 199 -22.23 13.06 2.29
CA ASP A 199 -21.45 13.22 3.51
C ASP A 199 -21.56 11.94 4.36
N GLY A 200 -20.47 11.58 5.04
CA GLY A 200 -20.36 10.33 5.76
C GLY A 200 -20.15 9.09 4.88
N GLN A 201 -19.98 9.23 3.56
CA GLN A 201 -19.75 8.08 2.67
C GLN A 201 -18.51 7.28 3.12
N PRO A 202 -18.62 5.94 3.19
CA PRO A 202 -17.52 5.08 3.62
C PRO A 202 -16.35 5.14 2.65
N LEU A 203 -15.14 5.13 3.21
CA LEU A 203 -13.88 5.20 2.50
C LEU A 203 -13.00 4.02 2.89
N MET A 204 -12.28 3.48 1.92
CA MET A 204 -11.18 2.54 2.13
C MET A 204 -9.86 3.23 1.82
N PHE A 205 -8.89 3.04 2.70
CA PHE A 205 -7.56 3.59 2.58
C PHE A 205 -6.57 2.45 2.46
N VAL A 206 -5.68 2.48 1.48
CA VAL A 206 -4.65 1.47 1.27
C VAL A 206 -3.31 2.16 1.05
N GLY A 207 -2.37 1.93 1.97
CA GLY A 207 -1.00 2.39 1.88
C GLY A 207 -0.14 1.42 1.06
N ASP A 208 0.55 1.97 0.08
CA ASP A 208 1.56 1.30 -0.72
C ASP A 208 2.93 1.84 -0.31
N MET A 209 3.69 1.03 0.43
CA MET A 209 5.03 1.39 0.93
C MET A 209 6.11 1.35 -0.14
N GLU A 210 5.90 0.62 -1.23
CA GLU A 210 6.86 0.57 -2.34
C GLU A 210 6.77 1.85 -3.17
N SER A 211 5.56 2.39 -3.31
CA SER A 211 5.31 3.66 -4.01
C SER A 211 5.21 4.87 -3.07
N TYR A 212 5.23 4.70 -1.75
CA TYR A 212 4.92 5.75 -0.76
C TYR A 212 3.64 6.53 -1.11
N VAL A 213 2.58 5.79 -1.44
CA VAL A 213 1.29 6.33 -1.88
C VAL A 213 0.19 5.85 -0.95
N LEU A 214 -0.72 6.74 -0.62
CA LEU A 214 -2.00 6.41 -0.03
C LEU A 214 -3.10 6.46 -1.08
N SER A 215 -3.76 5.33 -1.32
CA SER A 215 -4.97 5.24 -2.13
C SER A 215 -6.20 5.33 -1.24
N ILE A 216 -7.11 6.24 -1.57
CA ILE A 216 -8.39 6.39 -0.90
C ILE A 216 -9.50 6.09 -1.92
N THR A 217 -10.26 5.03 -1.69
CA THR A 217 -11.38 4.63 -2.55
C THR A 217 -12.70 4.96 -1.88
N PHE A 218 -13.62 5.54 -2.65
CA PHE A 218 -14.98 5.82 -2.22
C PHE A 218 -15.81 4.54 -2.37
N LEU A 219 -16.25 3.97 -1.25
CA LEU A 219 -17.12 2.79 -1.24
C LEU A 219 -18.57 3.20 -1.51
N GLU A 220 -19.42 2.24 -1.86
CA GLU A 220 -20.85 2.48 -2.03
C GLU A 220 -21.46 3.02 -0.71
N PRO A 221 -22.37 4.02 -0.74
CA PRO A 221 -22.94 4.58 0.48
C PRO A 221 -23.62 3.55 1.39
N GLU A 222 -24.16 2.49 0.79
CA GLU A 222 -24.87 1.39 1.45
C GLU A 222 -23.95 0.22 1.84
N ALA A 223 -22.63 0.33 1.65
CA ALA A 223 -21.67 -0.72 1.97
C ALA A 223 -21.76 -1.14 3.44
N LYS A 224 -21.76 -2.46 3.67
CA LYS A 224 -21.81 -3.08 5.00
C LYS A 224 -20.62 -4.00 5.13
N LEU A 225 -19.58 -3.52 5.81
CA LEU A 225 -18.33 -4.25 5.91
C LEU A 225 -18.35 -5.22 7.09
N VAL A 226 -17.88 -6.43 6.86
CA VAL A 226 -17.60 -7.43 7.89
C VAL A 226 -16.14 -7.89 7.76
N ARG A 227 -15.52 -8.15 8.90
CA ARG A 227 -14.26 -8.88 8.99
C ARG A 227 -14.57 -10.35 9.24
N LEU A 228 -14.01 -11.22 8.40
CA LEU A 228 -14.05 -12.66 8.55
C LEU A 228 -12.65 -13.13 8.91
N SER A 229 -12.49 -13.78 10.06
CA SER A 229 -11.24 -14.40 10.47
C SER A 229 -11.45 -15.90 10.49
N LEU A 230 -10.66 -16.63 9.70
CA LEU A 230 -10.78 -18.08 9.54
C LEU A 230 -9.42 -18.74 9.76
N VAL A 231 -9.43 -19.99 10.23
CA VAL A 231 -8.30 -20.90 10.13
C VAL A 231 -8.61 -21.91 9.04
N ILE A 232 -7.79 -21.93 8.00
CA ILE A 232 -7.98 -22.77 6.80
C ILE A 232 -6.76 -23.68 6.58
N PRO A 233 -6.87 -24.72 5.73
CA PRO A 233 -5.73 -25.56 5.40
C PRO A 233 -4.64 -24.80 4.63
N ASP A 234 -3.37 -25.00 5.00
CA ASP A 234 -2.23 -24.52 4.20
C ASP A 234 -1.97 -25.46 3.01
N LYS A 235 -2.86 -25.38 2.00
CA LYS A 235 -2.76 -26.20 0.78
C LYS A 235 -3.41 -25.52 -0.42
N PRO A 236 -3.02 -25.92 -1.65
CA PRO A 236 -3.62 -25.39 -2.86
C PRO A 236 -5.16 -25.44 -2.87
N GLY A 237 -5.77 -24.34 -3.30
CA GLY A 237 -7.22 -24.19 -3.43
C GLY A 237 -7.97 -23.94 -2.12
N ALA A 238 -7.32 -23.83 -0.96
CA ALA A 238 -8.00 -23.51 0.30
C ALA A 238 -8.67 -22.13 0.27
N ILE A 239 -7.92 -21.10 -0.14
CA ILE A 239 -8.45 -19.74 -0.33
C ILE A 239 -9.57 -19.73 -1.39
N ALA A 240 -9.37 -20.44 -2.51
CA ALA A 240 -10.36 -20.51 -3.59
C ALA A 240 -11.71 -21.02 -3.10
N ARG A 241 -11.75 -22.07 -2.26
CA ARG A 241 -13.01 -22.60 -1.71
C ARG A 241 -13.77 -21.57 -0.86
N ILE A 242 -13.04 -20.77 -0.06
CA ILE A 242 -13.65 -19.70 0.73
C ILE A 242 -14.16 -18.59 -0.19
N ALA A 243 -13.33 -18.13 -1.13
CA ALA A 243 -13.70 -17.10 -2.09
C ALA A 243 -14.91 -17.51 -2.96
N ASP A 244 -14.96 -18.76 -3.43
CA ASP A 244 -16.09 -19.30 -4.18
C ASP A 244 -17.38 -19.32 -3.35
N THR A 245 -17.27 -19.58 -2.06
CA THR A 245 -18.41 -19.58 -1.13
C THR A 245 -18.96 -18.17 -0.94
N LEU A 246 -18.08 -17.18 -0.74
CA LEU A 246 -18.48 -15.77 -0.68
C LEU A 246 -19.10 -15.31 -2.01
N GLY A 247 -18.51 -15.69 -3.14
CA GLY A 247 -19.01 -15.37 -4.48
C GLY A 247 -20.40 -15.94 -4.76
N LYS A 248 -20.68 -17.19 -4.35
CA LYS A 248 -22.02 -17.80 -4.45
C LYS A 248 -23.09 -17.02 -3.68
N HIS A 249 -22.71 -16.38 -2.58
CA HIS A 249 -23.58 -15.55 -1.75
C HIS A 249 -23.59 -14.08 -2.15
N ASN A 250 -23.01 -13.74 -3.31
CA ASN A 250 -22.87 -12.37 -3.82
C ASN A 250 -22.21 -11.42 -2.80
N ILE A 251 -21.22 -11.92 -2.06
CA ILE A 251 -20.44 -11.16 -1.11
C ILE A 251 -19.16 -10.68 -1.81
N ASN A 252 -18.97 -9.37 -1.85
CA ASN A 252 -17.78 -8.79 -2.48
C ASN A 252 -16.61 -8.79 -1.48
N MET A 253 -15.46 -9.32 -1.88
CA MET A 253 -14.25 -9.23 -1.06
C MET A 253 -13.56 -7.90 -1.32
N VAL A 254 -13.32 -7.15 -0.25
CA VAL A 254 -12.64 -5.83 -0.27
C VAL A 254 -11.15 -6.01 0.00
N SER A 255 -10.79 -6.91 0.93
CA SER A 255 -9.40 -7.25 1.25
C SER A 255 -9.30 -8.72 1.62
N LEU A 256 -8.15 -9.33 1.34
CA LEU A 256 -7.85 -10.71 1.69
C LEU A 256 -6.37 -10.82 2.09
N GLN A 257 -6.13 -11.45 3.23
CA GLN A 257 -4.79 -11.72 3.74
C GLN A 257 -4.74 -13.11 4.35
N SER A 258 -3.63 -13.81 4.15
CA SER A 258 -3.39 -15.11 4.76
C SER A 258 -2.00 -15.18 5.37
N GLU A 259 -1.88 -15.84 6.52
CA GLU A 259 -0.60 -16.07 7.20
C GLU A 259 -0.48 -17.53 7.64
N VAL A 260 0.63 -18.18 7.32
CA VAL A 260 0.86 -19.57 7.72
C VAL A 260 0.97 -19.65 9.24
N LEU A 261 0.13 -20.51 9.84
CA LEU A 261 0.17 -20.81 11.27
C LEU A 261 1.10 -22.00 11.53
N VAL A 262 0.88 -23.08 10.79
CA VAL A 262 1.70 -24.29 10.83
C VAL A 262 1.98 -24.71 9.40
N PHE A 263 3.26 -24.69 9.03
CA PHE A 263 3.70 -24.97 7.67
C PHE A 263 3.19 -26.33 7.18
N TYR A 264 2.57 -26.34 6.00
CA TYR A 264 1.90 -27.50 5.38
C TYR A 264 0.67 -28.05 6.11
N GLU A 265 0.17 -27.37 7.13
CA GLU A 265 -1.00 -27.81 7.89
C GLU A 265 -2.10 -26.73 7.90
N SER A 266 -1.80 -25.53 8.37
CA SER A 266 -2.82 -24.50 8.61
C SER A 266 -2.32 -23.08 8.41
N MET A 267 -3.25 -22.19 8.06
CA MET A 267 -3.03 -20.75 7.92
C MET A 267 -4.25 -19.97 8.40
N THR A 268 -4.04 -18.74 8.88
CA THR A 268 -5.12 -17.77 9.03
C THR A 268 -5.51 -17.24 7.66
N LEU A 269 -6.79 -16.89 7.52
CA LEU A 269 -7.33 -16.13 6.41
C LEU A 269 -8.22 -15.03 7.00
N ASP A 270 -7.77 -13.79 6.91
CA ASP A 270 -8.53 -12.59 7.24
C ASP A 270 -9.08 -11.97 5.96
N ILE A 271 -10.40 -11.78 5.89
CA ILE A 271 -11.09 -11.16 4.77
C ILE A 271 -11.88 -9.97 5.29
N ILE A 272 -11.79 -8.83 4.61
CA ILE A 272 -12.78 -7.76 4.74
C ILE A 272 -13.74 -7.89 3.56
N ALA A 273 -15.03 -7.98 3.83
CA ALA A 273 -16.04 -8.21 2.82
C ALA A 273 -17.20 -7.22 2.94
N ASP A 274 -17.75 -6.80 1.80
CA ASP A 274 -19.00 -6.07 1.74
C ASP A 274 -20.17 -7.04 1.55
N VAL A 275 -21.02 -7.11 2.58
CA VAL A 275 -22.22 -7.96 2.62
C VAL A 275 -23.50 -7.20 2.28
N SER A 276 -23.41 -5.94 1.85
CA SER A 276 -24.56 -5.08 1.52
C SER A 276 -25.52 -5.71 0.50
N LYS A 277 -24.97 -6.48 -0.45
CA LYS A 277 -25.70 -7.18 -1.52
C LYS A 277 -25.76 -8.69 -1.34
N SER A 278 -25.44 -9.18 -0.13
CA SER A 278 -25.39 -10.61 0.11
C SER A 278 -26.77 -11.26 -0.05
N THR A 279 -26.79 -12.46 -0.64
CA THR A 279 -27.99 -13.30 -0.74
C THR A 279 -28.11 -14.29 0.43
N VAL A 280 -27.13 -14.34 1.32
CA VAL A 280 -27.19 -15.19 2.52
C VAL A 280 -28.10 -14.56 3.57
N GLU A 281 -28.92 -15.37 4.22
CA GLU A 281 -29.72 -14.88 5.34
C GLU A 281 -28.82 -14.43 6.50
N GLU A 282 -29.30 -13.44 7.25
CA GLU A 282 -28.60 -12.89 8.41
C GLU A 282 -28.24 -14.01 9.41
N GLY A 283 -26.99 -14.04 9.85
CA GLY A 283 -26.46 -15.06 10.76
C GLY A 283 -26.09 -16.41 10.11
N LYS A 284 -26.49 -16.68 8.85
CA LYS A 284 -26.20 -17.98 8.20
C LYS A 284 -24.85 -18.06 7.48
N LEU A 285 -24.14 -16.93 7.32
CA LEU A 285 -22.81 -16.92 6.68
C LEU A 285 -21.80 -17.84 7.38
N ARG A 286 -21.80 -17.82 8.73
CA ARG A 286 -20.91 -18.68 9.53
C ARG A 286 -21.12 -20.15 9.21
N SER A 287 -22.37 -20.62 9.25
CA SER A 287 -22.71 -22.01 8.93
C SER A 287 -22.26 -22.40 7.53
N SER A 288 -22.49 -21.54 6.53
CA SER A 288 -22.06 -21.82 5.16
C SER A 288 -20.54 -21.96 5.01
N LEU A 289 -19.76 -21.19 5.78
CA LEU A 289 -18.29 -21.29 5.77
C LEU A 289 -17.82 -22.53 6.53
N GLU A 290 -18.43 -22.83 7.69
CA GLU A 290 -18.11 -24.01 8.50
C GLU A 290 -18.40 -25.32 7.76
N GLU A 291 -19.48 -25.39 6.97
CA GLU A 291 -19.78 -26.54 6.11
C GLU A 291 -18.65 -26.82 5.10
N VAL A 292 -18.09 -25.78 4.50
CA VAL A 292 -16.99 -25.91 3.52
C VAL A 292 -15.70 -26.36 4.19
N LEU A 293 -15.45 -25.88 5.41
CA LEU A 293 -14.29 -26.25 6.22
C LEU A 293 -14.39 -27.69 6.74
N ALA A 294 -15.58 -28.15 7.11
CA ALA A 294 -15.84 -29.51 7.59
C ALA A 294 -15.51 -30.59 6.54
N LEU A 295 -15.53 -30.25 5.25
CA LEU A 295 -15.12 -31.15 4.16
C LEU A 295 -13.60 -31.36 4.10
N GLN A 296 -12.82 -30.64 4.90
CA GLN A 296 -11.35 -30.71 4.90
C GLN A 296 -10.84 -31.58 6.05
N LYS A 297 -9.83 -32.40 5.77
CA LYS A 297 -9.13 -33.17 6.83
C LYS A 297 -8.27 -32.23 7.69
N GLY A 298 -8.64 -32.05 8.95
CA GLY A 298 -7.91 -31.21 9.93
C GLY A 298 -8.87 -30.44 10.85
N ARG A 299 -8.34 -29.52 11.65
CA ARG A 299 -9.13 -28.60 12.49
C ARG A 299 -9.12 -27.21 11.86
N TYR A 300 -10.19 -26.90 11.14
CA TYR A 300 -10.37 -25.62 10.47
C TYR A 300 -11.72 -25.06 10.89
N PHE A 301 -11.78 -23.76 11.11
CA PHE A 301 -12.95 -23.13 11.70
C PHE A 301 -13.04 -21.66 11.30
N VAL A 302 -14.24 -21.12 11.40
CA VAL A 302 -14.46 -19.68 11.40
C VAL A 302 -14.18 -19.22 12.82
N ASP A 303 -13.16 -18.40 13.00
CA ASP A 303 -12.83 -17.83 14.30
C ASP A 303 -13.84 -16.72 14.63
N GLU A 304 -13.87 -15.69 13.79
CA GLU A 304 -14.67 -14.49 14.04
C GLU A 304 -15.40 -14.00 12.79
N ILE A 305 -16.59 -13.43 13.00
CA ILE A 305 -17.29 -12.60 12.04
C ILE A 305 -17.68 -11.32 12.79
N GLU A 306 -17.01 -10.22 12.48
CA GLU A 306 -17.18 -8.94 13.16
C GLU A 306 -17.71 -7.89 12.17
N HIS A 307 -18.72 -7.12 12.57
CA HIS A 307 -19.14 -5.96 11.80
C HIS A 307 -18.16 -4.81 11.98
N ILE A 308 -17.65 -4.27 10.88
CA ILE A 308 -16.78 -3.09 10.93
C ILE A 308 -17.68 -1.86 11.06
N VAL A 309 -17.62 -1.22 12.23
CA VAL A 309 -18.30 0.04 12.48
C VAL A 309 -17.45 1.17 11.90
N LEU A 310 -17.98 1.81 10.85
CA LEU A 310 -17.37 2.96 10.16
C LEU A 310 -17.85 4.29 10.72
#